data_AF-A0A969T6N2-F1
#
_entry.id   AF-A0A969T6N2-F1
#
_cell.length_a   1.000
_cell.length_b   1.000
_cell.length_c   1.000
_cell.angle_alpha   90.00
_cell.angle_beta   90.00
_cell.angle_gamma   90.00
#
_symmetry.space_group_name_H-M   'P 1'
#
loop_
_entity.id
_entity.type
_entity.pdbx_description
1 polymer ?
#
loop_
_entity_poly.entity_id
_entity_poly.type
_entity_poly.pdbx_seq_one_letter_code
_entity_poly.pdbx_strand_id
1 'polypeptide(L)'
;MAVYLAEREHFNHIYFNFKNKAVAFEHLLETFNLKPEEVAFCFDDILDFPITKRCGLKFMVSRKGSPLFNQYAIEKGYVDYISGQQGGNFAIREITELILGLLNQYNRALDERSAFSKDYSDYLKQRNSPGTKKFVFKEDEIRQID
;
A
#
# COMPACT_ATOMS: atom_id res chain seq x y z
N MET A 1 -7.68 13.44 -6.75
CA MET A 1 -6.27 13.36 -6.29
C MET A 1 -5.76 11.92 -6.23
N ALA A 2 -6.41 10.99 -5.52
CA ALA A 2 -5.97 9.59 -5.44
C ALA A 2 -5.98 8.85 -6.79
N VAL A 3 -7.06 8.99 -7.58
CA VAL A 3 -7.16 8.40 -8.93
C VAL A 3 -6.03 8.90 -9.84
N TYR A 4 -5.82 10.22 -9.88
CA TYR A 4 -4.73 10.83 -10.65
C TYR A 4 -3.35 10.27 -10.28
N LEU A 5 -3.06 10.12 -8.97
CA LEU A 5 -1.79 9.53 -8.52
C LEU A 5 -1.67 8.08 -9.00
N ALA A 6 -2.73 7.28 -8.83
CA ALA A 6 -2.73 5.87 -9.22
C ALA A 6 -2.51 5.70 -10.73
N GLU A 7 -3.18 6.51 -11.55
CA GLU A 7 -3.01 6.51 -13.01
C GLU A 7 -1.63 7.00 -13.43
N ARG A 8 -1.12 8.10 -12.84
CA ARG A 8 0.22 8.63 -13.13
C ARG A 8 1.33 7.66 -12.75
N GLU A 9 1.18 6.95 -11.62
CA GLU A 9 2.17 6.02 -11.12
C GLU A 9 1.91 4.55 -11.52
N HIS A 10 0.92 4.32 -12.40
CA HIS A 10 0.57 3.00 -12.91
C HIS A 10 0.32 1.95 -11.81
N PHE A 11 -0.44 2.31 -10.78
CA PHE A 11 -0.90 1.34 -9.80
C PHE A 11 -1.86 0.35 -10.48
N ASN A 12 -1.76 -0.93 -10.15
CA ASN A 12 -2.59 -1.95 -10.77
C ASN A 12 -4.08 -1.68 -10.49
N HIS A 13 -4.46 -1.55 -9.22
CA HIS A 13 -5.84 -1.36 -8.80
C HIS A 13 -6.00 -0.15 -7.86
N ILE A 14 -7.16 0.50 -7.92
CA ILE A 14 -7.63 1.44 -6.91
C ILE A 14 -8.99 0.98 -6.39
N TYR A 15 -9.10 0.86 -5.06
CA TYR A 15 -10.34 0.54 -4.36
C TYR A 15 -10.82 1.81 -3.66
N PHE A 16 -12.00 2.31 -4.02
CA PHE A 16 -12.53 3.53 -3.38
C PHE A 16 -14.02 3.42 -3.07
N ASN A 17 -14.49 4.22 -2.13
CA ASN A 17 -15.85 4.15 -1.58
C ASN A 17 -16.21 2.83 -0.86
N PHE A 18 -15.21 2.17 -0.27
CA PHE A 18 -15.42 1.01 0.61
C PHE A 18 -15.50 1.46 2.07
N LYS A 19 -16.69 1.39 2.68
CA LYS A 19 -16.86 1.63 4.12
C LYS A 19 -16.21 0.51 4.95
N ASN A 20 -16.33 -0.72 4.48
CA ASN A 20 -15.67 -1.88 5.06
C ASN A 20 -14.44 -2.24 4.22
N LYS A 21 -13.26 -1.78 4.63
CA LYS A 21 -12.00 -2.05 3.92
C LYS A 21 -11.64 -3.54 3.87
N ALA A 22 -12.17 -4.39 4.77
CA ALA A 22 -11.95 -5.83 4.72
C ALA A 22 -12.50 -6.44 3.42
N VAL A 23 -13.63 -5.94 2.90
CA VAL A 23 -14.22 -6.41 1.64
C VAL A 23 -13.32 -6.11 0.45
N ALA A 24 -12.73 -4.91 0.41
CA ALA A 24 -11.73 -4.57 -0.61
C ALA A 24 -10.48 -5.44 -0.50
N PHE A 25 -10.06 -5.74 0.73
CA PHE A 25 -8.88 -6.57 0.99
C PHE A 25 -9.07 -8.01 0.52
N GLU A 26 -10.21 -8.65 0.80
CA GLU A 26 -10.47 -10.01 0.29
C GLU A 26 -10.45 -10.06 -1.24
N HIS A 27 -11.12 -9.11 -1.90
CA HIS A 27 -11.11 -9.06 -3.36
C HIS A 27 -9.69 -8.84 -3.89
N LEU A 28 -8.86 -8.03 -3.24
CA LEU A 28 -7.45 -7.86 -3.63
C LEU A 28 -6.68 -9.18 -3.52
N LEU A 29 -6.82 -9.90 -2.40
CA LEU A 29 -6.16 -11.19 -2.18
C LEU A 29 -6.58 -12.21 -3.24
N GLU A 30 -7.88 -12.34 -3.51
CA GLU A 30 -8.41 -13.25 -4.53
C GLU A 30 -7.91 -12.88 -5.94
N THR A 31 -7.90 -11.58 -6.28
CA THR A 31 -7.52 -11.15 -7.64
C THR A 31 -6.04 -11.40 -7.94
N PHE A 32 -5.17 -11.23 -6.95
CA PHE A 32 -3.73 -11.44 -7.10
C PHE A 32 -3.25 -12.82 -6.60
N ASN A 33 -4.17 -13.67 -6.16
CA ASN A 33 -3.87 -14.97 -5.55
C ASN A 33 -2.82 -14.87 -4.43
N LEU A 34 -3.02 -13.92 -3.52
CA LEU A 34 -2.13 -13.64 -2.40
C LEU A 34 -2.72 -14.18 -1.09
N LYS A 35 -1.83 -14.57 -0.18
CA LYS A 35 -2.18 -14.78 1.22
C LYS A 35 -2.12 -13.45 1.98
N PRO A 36 -2.90 -13.27 3.06
CA PRO A 36 -2.85 -12.06 3.88
C PRO A 36 -1.42 -11.72 4.34
N GLU A 37 -0.62 -12.72 4.70
CA GLU A 37 0.75 -12.56 5.22
C GLU A 37 1.74 -12.07 4.15
N GLU A 38 1.38 -12.12 2.87
CA GLU A 38 2.19 -11.62 1.74
C GLU A 38 1.96 -10.12 1.48
N VAL A 39 1.08 -9.47 2.27
CA VAL A 39 0.73 -8.06 2.08
C VAL A 39 1.37 -7.17 3.14
N ALA A 40 2.05 -6.12 2.68
CA ALA A 40 2.40 -4.95 3.47
C ALA A 40 1.33 -3.87 3.32
N PHE A 41 0.86 -3.30 4.45
CA PHE A 41 -0.21 -2.32 4.46
C PHE A 41 0.19 -1.03 5.18
N CYS A 42 0.02 0.10 4.50
CA CYS A 42 0.23 1.44 5.06
C CYS A 42 -1.12 2.06 5.47
N PHE A 43 -1.24 2.55 6.70
CA PHE A 43 -2.52 3.05 7.23
C PHE A 43 -2.36 4.18 8.26
N ASP A 44 -3.43 4.90 8.57
CA ASP A 44 -3.41 6.04 9.50
C ASP A 44 -4.61 6.13 10.44
N ASP A 45 -5.66 5.32 10.26
CA ASP A 45 -6.92 5.42 10.99
C ASP A 45 -7.46 4.05 11.46
N ILE A 46 -8.46 4.07 12.35
CA ILE A 46 -9.07 2.88 12.95
C ILE A 46 -9.81 1.99 11.94
N LEU A 47 -10.31 2.59 10.86
CA LEU A 47 -11.03 1.87 9.79
C LEU A 47 -10.15 0.84 9.06
N ASP A 48 -8.84 0.92 9.24
CA ASP A 48 -7.84 0.04 8.66
C ASP A 48 -7.53 -1.20 9.51
N PHE A 49 -7.93 -1.20 10.79
CA PHE A 49 -7.66 -2.33 11.69
C PHE A 49 -8.19 -3.69 11.21
N PRO A 50 -9.33 -3.80 10.49
CA PRO A 50 -9.73 -5.07 9.90
C PRO A 50 -8.67 -5.67 8.96
N ILE A 51 -7.87 -4.84 8.28
CA ILE A 51 -6.77 -5.28 7.41
C ILE A 51 -5.51 -5.57 8.24
N THR A 52 -5.13 -4.68 9.16
CA THR A 52 -3.87 -4.84 9.93
C THR A 52 -3.86 -6.05 10.87
N LYS A 53 -5.04 -6.54 11.25
CA LYS A 53 -5.19 -7.82 11.97
C LYS A 53 -4.79 -9.05 11.16
N ARG A 54 -4.73 -8.92 9.83
CA ARG A 54 -4.56 -10.04 8.89
C ARG A 54 -3.30 -9.92 8.03
N CYS A 55 -2.89 -8.71 7.67
CA CYS A 55 -1.74 -8.51 6.78
C CYS A 55 -0.40 -8.84 7.44
N GLY A 56 0.61 -9.17 6.63
CA GLY A 56 1.94 -9.59 7.10
C GLY A 56 2.80 -8.47 7.68
N LEU A 57 2.74 -7.26 7.10
CA LEU A 57 3.47 -6.09 7.60
C LEU A 57 2.57 -4.87 7.73
N LYS A 58 2.66 -4.17 8.86
CA LYS A 58 1.75 -3.09 9.28
C LYS A 58 2.51 -1.80 9.49
N PHE A 59 2.41 -0.88 8.55
CA PHE A 59 3.07 0.41 8.59
C PHE A 59 2.06 1.52 8.92
N MET A 60 2.13 2.08 10.13
CA MET A 60 1.30 3.22 10.49
C MET A 60 2.00 4.52 10.08
N VAL A 61 1.28 5.37 9.35
CA VAL A 61 1.75 6.72 9.01
C VAL A 61 1.61 7.62 10.24
N SER A 62 2.71 8.25 10.63
CA SER A 62 2.72 9.15 11.78
C SER A 62 1.87 10.40 11.56
N ARG A 63 1.17 10.81 12.61
CA ARG A 63 0.30 11.99 12.65
C ARG A 63 0.46 12.72 13.99
N LYS A 64 0.47 14.05 13.96
CA LYS A 64 0.39 14.84 15.20
C LYS A 64 -1.01 14.70 15.81
N GLY A 65 -1.08 14.52 17.12
CA GLY A 65 -2.34 14.57 17.86
C GLY A 65 -3.06 13.23 18.05
N SER A 66 -2.44 12.09 17.74
CA SER A 66 -3.03 10.75 17.95
C SER A 66 -2.25 9.85 18.95
N PRO A 67 -1.71 10.36 20.08
CA PRO A 67 -0.83 9.57 20.95
C PRO A 67 -1.51 8.32 21.54
N LEU A 68 -2.78 8.43 21.97
CA LEU A 68 -3.53 7.30 22.53
C LEU A 68 -3.90 6.27 21.47
N PHE A 69 -4.13 6.70 20.23
CA PHE A 69 -4.40 5.77 19.12
C PHE A 69 -3.15 4.97 18.75
N ASN A 70 -1.99 5.63 18.69
CA ASN A 70 -0.71 4.96 18.45
C ASN A 70 -0.43 3.95 19.57
N GLN A 71 -0.61 4.34 20.84
CA GLN A 71 -0.45 3.45 21.98
C GLN A 71 -1.38 2.23 21.88
N TYR A 72 -2.66 2.44 21.58
CA TYR A 72 -3.62 1.36 21.37
C TYR A 72 -3.18 0.39 20.26
N ALA A 73 -2.72 0.92 19.12
CA ALA A 73 -2.27 0.09 18.00
C ALA A 73 -1.03 -0.75 18.38
N ILE A 74 -0.09 -0.17 19.12
CA ILE A 74 1.10 -0.86 19.63
C ILE A 74 0.70 -1.96 20.60
N GLU A 75 -0.12 -1.66 21.62
CA GLU A 75 -0.55 -2.62 22.65
C GLU A 75 -1.34 -3.80 22.06
N LYS A 76 -2.04 -3.60 20.94
CA LYS A 76 -2.79 -4.65 20.24
C LYS A 76 -1.97 -5.41 19.19
N GLY A 77 -0.73 -5.01 18.90
CA GLY A 77 0.06 -5.61 17.83
C GLY A 77 -0.53 -5.35 16.43
N TYR A 78 -1.22 -4.22 16.26
CA TYR A 78 -1.83 -3.80 15.00
C TYR A 78 -0.89 -2.90 14.17
N VAL A 79 0.33 -2.69 14.63
CA VAL A 79 1.38 -1.93 13.96
C VAL A 79 2.74 -2.56 14.23
N ASP A 80 3.57 -2.66 13.19
CA ASP A 80 4.95 -3.16 13.29
C ASP A 80 5.95 -2.00 13.22
N TYR A 81 5.59 -0.95 12.48
CA TYR A 81 6.40 0.25 12.33
C TYR A 81 5.53 1.50 12.23
N ILE A 82 5.88 2.54 12.97
CA ILE A 82 5.29 3.87 12.84
C ILE A 82 6.31 4.75 12.13
N SER A 83 5.92 5.39 11.02
CA SER A 83 6.84 6.23 10.26
C SER A 83 7.38 7.40 11.07
N GLY A 84 8.66 7.75 10.88
CA GLY A 84 9.22 8.97 11.45
C GLY A 84 8.62 10.21 10.80
N GLN A 85 8.41 10.14 9.49
CA GLN A 85 7.76 11.17 8.70
C GLN A 85 6.24 11.14 8.78
N GLN A 86 5.61 12.29 8.52
CA GLN A 86 4.14 12.43 8.55
C GLN A 86 3.50 12.23 7.19
N GLY A 87 2.19 11.94 7.19
CA GLY A 87 1.36 12.02 5.99
C GLY A 87 1.50 13.39 5.32
N GLY A 88 1.71 13.40 4.00
CA GLY A 88 2.02 14.62 3.25
C GLY A 88 3.47 15.11 3.35
N ASN A 89 4.30 14.48 4.19
CA ASN A 89 5.73 14.79 4.33
C ASN A 89 6.60 13.53 4.16
N PHE A 90 6.50 12.84 3.02
CA PHE A 90 7.37 11.70 2.66
C PHE A 90 7.24 10.40 3.46
N ALA A 91 6.20 10.20 4.29
CA ALA A 91 6.00 8.94 5.02
C ALA A 91 6.00 7.68 4.12
N ILE A 92 5.30 7.71 2.98
CA ILE A 92 5.26 6.57 2.04
C ILE A 92 6.64 6.33 1.39
N ARG A 93 7.42 7.40 1.15
CA ARG A 93 8.79 7.28 0.63
C ARG A 93 9.70 6.59 1.65
N GLU A 94 9.64 7.02 2.91
CA GLU A 94 10.36 6.39 4.01
C GLU A 94 10.03 4.89 4.12
N ILE A 95 8.75 4.54 4.14
CA ILE A 95 8.30 3.15 4.25
C ILE A 95 8.76 2.32 3.03
N THR A 96 8.67 2.87 1.81
CA THR A 96 9.11 2.17 0.60
C THR A 96 10.61 1.90 0.62
N GLU A 97 11.40 2.86 1.09
CA GLU A 97 12.85 2.73 1.25
C GLU A 97 13.21 1.67 2.31
N LEU A 98 12.49 1.66 3.44
CA LEU A 98 12.61 0.62 4.47
C LEU A 98 12.30 -0.77 3.91
N ILE A 99 11.20 -0.93 3.16
CA ILE A 99 10.82 -2.22 2.55
C ILE A 99 11.89 -2.70 1.58
N LEU A 100 12.41 -1.83 0.71
CA LEU A 100 13.51 -2.18 -0.20
C LEU A 100 14.77 -2.60 0.56
N GLY A 101 15.08 -1.96 1.69
CA GLY A 101 16.16 -2.33 2.57
C GLY A 101 15.97 -3.72 3.18
N LEU A 102 14.79 -4.00 3.75
CA LEU A 102 14.45 -5.30 4.34
C LEU A 102 14.51 -6.45 3.32
N LEU A 103 14.19 -6.17 2.05
CA LEU A 103 14.26 -7.13 0.95
C LEU A 103 15.67 -7.27 0.34
N ASN A 104 16.68 -6.53 0.84
CA ASN A 104 18.01 -6.41 0.24
C ASN A 104 17.98 -6.02 -1.25
N GLN A 105 16.97 -5.25 -1.67
CA GLN A 105 16.79 -4.78 -3.04
C GLN A 105 17.17 -3.30 -3.24
N TYR A 106 17.42 -2.55 -2.16
CA TYR A 106 17.63 -1.10 -2.24
C TYR A 106 18.77 -0.71 -3.19
N ASN A 107 19.98 -1.21 -2.97
CA ASN A 107 21.14 -0.87 -3.81
C ASN A 107 20.90 -1.27 -5.27
N ARG A 108 20.44 -2.51 -5.51
CA ARG A 108 20.10 -2.98 -6.86
C ARG A 108 19.09 -2.07 -7.53
N ALA A 109 18.00 -1.70 -6.85
CA ALA A 109 16.99 -0.83 -7.43
C ALA A 109 17.55 0.54 -7.86
N LEU A 110 18.49 1.11 -7.09
CA LEU A 110 19.16 2.36 -7.44
C LEU A 110 20.15 2.17 -8.60
N ASP A 111 20.96 1.12 -8.56
CA ASP A 111 21.97 0.82 -9.57
C ASP A 111 21.31 0.59 -10.94
N GLU A 112 20.32 -0.30 -11.00
CA GLU A 112 19.59 -0.63 -12.24
C GLU A 112 18.87 0.61 -12.82
N ARG A 113 18.26 1.42 -11.95
CA ARG A 113 17.58 2.66 -12.36
C ARG A 113 18.56 3.71 -12.87
N SER A 114 19.66 3.91 -12.16
CA SER A 114 20.67 4.93 -12.51
C SER A 114 21.40 4.59 -13.81
N ALA A 115 21.66 3.30 -14.06
CA ALA A 115 22.25 2.81 -15.29
C ALA A 115 21.25 2.75 -16.46
N PHE A 116 19.95 2.96 -16.18
CA PHE A 116 18.86 2.70 -17.12
C PHE A 116 19.01 1.33 -17.78
N SER A 117 19.23 0.31 -16.94
CA SER A 117 19.60 -1.02 -17.40
C SER A 117 18.48 -1.69 -18.20
N LYS A 118 18.79 -2.85 -18.80
CA LYS A 118 17.77 -3.69 -19.44
C LYS A 118 16.72 -4.14 -18.43
N ASP A 119 17.11 -4.57 -17.24
CA ASP A 119 16.20 -5.01 -16.18
C ASP A 119 15.23 -3.89 -15.79
N TYR A 120 15.74 -2.67 -15.57
CA TYR A 120 14.91 -1.51 -15.28
C TYR A 120 13.98 -1.13 -16.44
N SER A 121 14.49 -1.16 -17.68
CA SER A 121 13.71 -0.86 -18.88
C SER A 121 12.57 -1.85 -19.09
N ASP A 122 12.80 -3.14 -18.84
CA ASP A 122 11.79 -4.19 -18.93
C ASP A 122 10.74 -4.05 -17.81
N TYR A 123 11.18 -3.79 -16.56
CA TYR A 123 10.29 -3.44 -15.46
C TYR A 123 9.40 -2.23 -15.80
N LEU A 124 9.98 -1.15 -16.34
CA LEU A 124 9.25 0.08 -16.64
C LEU A 124 8.18 -0.16 -17.72
N LYS A 125 8.47 -0.97 -18.75
CA LYS A 125 7.48 -1.39 -19.76
C LYS A 125 6.36 -2.20 -19.12
N GLN A 126 6.69 -3.16 -18.26
CA GLN A 126 5.69 -4.00 -17.58
C GLN A 126 4.80 -3.17 -16.66
N ARG A 127 5.39 -2.27 -15.86
CA ARG A 127 4.69 -1.34 -14.98
C ARG A 127 3.70 -0.47 -15.77
N ASN A 128 4.13 0.08 -16.90
CA ASN A 128 3.31 1.02 -17.66
C ASN A 128 2.29 0.34 -18.58
N SER A 129 2.33 -0.98 -18.75
CA SER A 129 1.47 -1.73 -19.65
C SER A 129 0.00 -1.87 -19.18
N PRO A 130 -0.30 -2.21 -17.92
CA PRO A 130 -1.69 -2.28 -17.45
C PRO A 130 -2.24 -0.89 -17.16
N GLY A 131 -3.50 -0.65 -17.54
CA GLY A 131 -4.28 0.47 -17.04
C GLY A 131 -4.70 0.23 -15.58
N THR A 132 -4.74 1.31 -14.78
CA THR A 132 -5.23 1.25 -13.41
C THR A 132 -6.71 0.87 -13.40
N LYS A 133 -7.04 -0.32 -12.88
CA LYS A 133 -8.44 -0.75 -12.70
C LYS A 133 -9.04 -0.12 -11.46
N LYS A 134 -10.28 0.34 -11.56
CA LYS A 134 -10.99 1.05 -10.50
C LYS A 134 -12.11 0.18 -9.96
N PHE A 135 -12.19 0.02 -8.65
CA PHE A 135 -13.22 -0.78 -7.99
C PHE A 135 -13.98 0.07 -6.97
N VAL A 136 -15.30 -0.13 -6.94
CA VAL A 136 -16.21 0.51 -5.97
C VAL A 136 -17.14 -0.53 -5.35
N PHE A 137 -17.61 -0.24 -4.14
CA PHE A 137 -18.66 -1.02 -3.49
C PHE A 137 -20.01 -0.31 -3.67
N LYS A 138 -20.94 -0.94 -4.41
CA LYS A 138 -22.28 -0.39 -4.69
C LYS A 138 -23.29 -1.54 -4.77
N GLU A 139 -24.49 -1.34 -4.20
CA GLU A 139 -25.57 -2.35 -4.20
C GLU A 139 -25.10 -3.69 -3.61
N ASP A 140 -24.32 -3.62 -2.52
CA ASP A 140 -23.73 -4.76 -1.81
C ASP A 140 -22.77 -5.64 -2.64
N GLU A 141 -22.28 -5.12 -3.77
CA GLU A 141 -21.36 -5.81 -4.66
C GLU A 141 -20.12 -4.95 -5.00
N ILE A 142 -19.02 -5.62 -5.36
CA ILE A 142 -17.83 -4.98 -5.91
C ILE A 142 -18.00 -4.84 -7.42
N ARG A 143 -17.89 -3.61 -7.94
CA ARG A 143 -17.96 -3.33 -9.37
C ARG A 143 -16.68 -2.67 -9.84
N GLN A 144 -16.12 -3.20 -10.93
CA GLN A 144 -15.10 -2.48 -11.68
C GLN A 144 -15.79 -1.36 -12.47
N ILE A 145 -15.19 -0.17 -12.47
CA ILE A 145 -15.63 0.97 -13.26
C ILE A 145 -14.51 1.44 -14.17
N ASP A 146 -14.90 2.21 -15.20
CA ASP A 146 -13.98 2.86 -16.13
C ASP A 146 -13.39 4.17 -15.54
#